data_AF-A0A958LQU1-F1
#
_entry.id   AF-A0A958LQU1-F1
#
_cell.length_a   1.000
_cell.length_b   1.000
_cell.length_c   1.000
_cell.angle_alpha   90.00
_cell.angle_beta   90.00
_cell.angle_gamma   90.00
#
_symmetry.space_group_name_H-M   'P 1'
#
loop_
_entity.id
_entity.type
_entity.pdbx_description
1 polymer ?
#
loop_
_entity_poly.entity_id
_entity_poly.type
_entity_poly.pdbx_seq_one_letter_code
_entity_poly.pdbx_strand_id
1 'polypeptide(L)'
;MQKRNIIFAVLMFTVMGVAGVMLLNRPGTEEDGPRLSETNQVASPGRENKRQETESVGTSDSADQLVRGGHQVAGKDPGEASAAAGSSILSKSSQEAIGAGSLRGHVWSPEDLAEILLNSESPLAGTLKDFFAVKRKHLRTPEEDAALKAQLSDANQIQSLAEFLKSKDRAAYTAADEALRLTAVSFINEAVRFEENPSRMDAVEAAKTVVLADNIRPEFSRDLKVSLAGDKVELAMQLILYFPETRNQLVASSTGTNQEIVRRAADYVGE
;
A
#
# COMPACT_ATOMS: atom_id res chain seq x y z
N MET A 1 -0.32 -13.90 33.58
CA MET A 1 0.76 -13.04 33.02
C MET A 1 1.43 -13.70 31.81
N GLN A 2 0.68 -14.15 30.81
CA GLN A 2 1.22 -14.94 29.68
C GLN A 2 0.94 -14.33 28.29
N LYS A 3 0.25 -13.17 28.25
CA LYS A 3 -0.13 -12.46 27.02
C LYS A 3 0.94 -11.50 26.47
N ARG A 4 2.04 -11.27 27.21
CA ARG A 4 3.08 -10.30 26.81
C ARG A 4 4.15 -10.87 25.87
N ASN A 5 4.25 -12.20 25.73
CA ASN A 5 5.31 -12.82 24.91
C ASN A 5 4.93 -13.01 23.43
N ILE A 6 3.65 -12.90 23.07
CA ILE A 6 3.20 -13.03 21.67
C ILE A 6 3.43 -11.70 20.90
N ILE A 7 3.35 -10.55 21.58
CA ILE A 7 3.54 -9.22 20.97
C ILE A 7 4.98 -9.03 20.48
N PHE A 8 5.97 -9.65 21.13
CA PHE A 8 7.38 -9.55 20.72
C PHE A 8 7.72 -10.37 19.46
N ALA A 9 6.97 -11.44 19.16
CA ALA A 9 7.22 -12.26 17.97
C ALA A 9 6.72 -11.59 16.67
N VAL A 10 5.64 -10.81 16.74
CA VAL A 10 5.09 -10.06 15.59
C VAL A 10 5.98 -8.86 15.23
N LEU A 11 6.62 -8.23 16.21
CA LEU A 11 7.54 -7.10 15.97
C LEU A 11 8.79 -7.51 15.17
N MET A 12 9.27 -8.75 15.36
CA MET A 12 10.41 -9.30 14.61
C MET A 12 10.06 -9.71 13.16
N PHE A 13 8.78 -9.97 12.85
CA PHE A 13 8.36 -10.30 11.49
C PHE A 13 8.30 -9.08 10.56
N THR A 14 8.08 -7.87 11.10
CA THR A 14 8.12 -6.62 10.33
C THR A 14 9.53 -6.28 9.81
N VAL A 15 10.58 -6.86 10.43
CA VAL A 15 11.99 -6.63 10.06
C VAL A 15 12.60 -7.83 9.29
N MET A 16 11.93 -9.00 9.23
CA MET A 16 12.50 -10.21 8.59
C MET A 16 11.56 -11.09 7.74
N GLY A 17 10.30 -10.70 7.47
CA GLY A 17 9.25 -11.70 7.29
C GLY A 17 8.66 -12.04 5.92
N VAL A 18 9.02 -11.45 4.78
CA VAL A 18 8.32 -11.77 3.50
C VAL A 18 8.76 -13.13 2.89
N ALA A 19 9.78 -13.79 3.47
CA ALA A 19 10.24 -15.11 2.99
C ALA A 19 9.35 -16.29 3.45
N GLY A 20 8.42 -16.11 4.39
CA GLY A 20 7.69 -17.21 5.04
C GLY A 20 6.48 -17.80 4.31
N VAL A 21 5.93 -17.15 3.28
CA VAL A 21 4.65 -17.56 2.66
C VAL A 21 4.84 -18.49 1.44
N MET A 22 6.01 -19.12 1.27
CA MET A 22 6.36 -19.93 0.08
C MET A 22 6.45 -21.47 0.29
N LEU A 23 5.66 -22.08 1.18
CA LEU A 23 5.69 -23.54 1.37
C LEU A 23 4.30 -24.23 1.39
N LEU A 24 3.48 -23.99 0.37
CA LEU A 24 2.36 -24.89 0.04
C LEU A 24 2.30 -25.16 -1.47
N ASN A 25 3.36 -25.75 -2.01
CA ASN A 25 3.31 -26.55 -3.23
C ASN A 25 3.40 -28.02 -2.80
N ARG A 26 2.25 -28.68 -2.63
CA ARG A 26 2.18 -30.13 -2.44
C ARG A 26 2.01 -30.77 -3.83
N PRO A 27 2.97 -31.54 -4.35
CA PRO A 27 2.79 -32.27 -5.59
C PRO A 27 1.74 -33.38 -5.39
N GLY A 28 0.92 -33.56 -6.42
CA GLY A 28 -0.21 -34.50 -6.44
C GLY A 28 0.23 -35.94 -6.27
N THR A 29 -0.51 -36.67 -5.45
CA THR A 29 -0.57 -38.13 -5.48
C THR A 29 -1.63 -38.52 -6.50
N GLU A 30 -1.18 -39.10 -7.61
CA GLU A 30 -1.99 -39.92 -8.50
C GLU A 30 -2.53 -41.11 -7.70
N GLU A 31 -3.86 -41.28 -7.67
CA GLU A 31 -4.45 -42.60 -7.47
C GLU A 31 -5.48 -42.86 -8.58
N ASP A 32 -5.26 -44.01 -9.21
CA ASP A 32 -6.01 -44.60 -10.30
C ASP A 32 -7.34 -45.23 -9.82
N GLY A 33 -8.43 -44.86 -10.51
CA GLY A 33 -9.59 -45.72 -10.80
C GLY A 33 -10.74 -45.79 -9.77
N PRO A 34 -11.89 -46.44 -10.10
CA PRO A 34 -12.35 -46.93 -11.40
C PRO A 34 -13.62 -46.23 -11.93
N ARG A 35 -13.85 -46.43 -13.23
CA ARG A 35 -15.03 -46.03 -14.00
C ARG A 35 -16.30 -46.68 -13.47
N LEU A 36 -17.35 -45.88 -13.26
CA LEU A 36 -18.73 -46.32 -13.40
C LEU A 36 -19.50 -45.35 -14.30
N SER A 37 -20.01 -45.93 -15.36
CA SER A 37 -20.97 -45.42 -16.32
C SER A 37 -22.32 -45.18 -15.67
N GLU A 38 -22.95 -44.03 -15.92
CA GLU A 38 -24.40 -43.98 -16.07
C GLU A 38 -24.83 -42.78 -16.93
N THR A 39 -25.55 -43.14 -17.97
CA THR A 39 -26.31 -42.32 -18.90
C THR A 39 -27.42 -41.52 -18.21
N ASN A 40 -27.58 -40.23 -18.55
CA ASN A 40 -28.91 -39.76 -18.93
C ASN A 40 -28.87 -38.49 -19.80
N GLN A 41 -29.64 -38.57 -20.87
CA GLN A 41 -29.98 -37.51 -21.81
C GLN A 41 -30.94 -36.50 -21.17
N VAL A 42 -30.98 -35.27 -21.70
CA VAL A 42 -32.17 -34.62 -22.29
C VAL A 42 -32.10 -33.08 -22.17
N ALA A 43 -32.34 -32.44 -23.33
CA ALA A 43 -32.87 -31.09 -23.59
C ALA A 43 -31.99 -29.82 -23.38
N SER A 44 -31.55 -29.28 -24.52
CA SER A 44 -31.58 -27.84 -24.85
C SER A 44 -32.93 -27.49 -25.52
N PRO A 45 -33.24 -26.24 -25.94
CA PRO A 45 -32.89 -24.89 -25.46
C PRO A 45 -34.15 -23.99 -25.26
N GLY A 46 -34.00 -22.76 -24.75
CA GLY A 46 -35.11 -21.80 -24.70
C GLY A 46 -34.71 -20.33 -24.55
N ARG A 47 -34.77 -19.60 -25.69
CA ARG A 47 -35.28 -18.23 -25.93
C ARG A 47 -34.78 -17.05 -25.07
N GLU A 48 -34.10 -16.07 -25.67
CA GLU A 48 -34.63 -14.86 -26.37
C GLU A 48 -35.20 -13.77 -25.42
N ASN A 49 -34.48 -12.64 -25.33
CA ASN A 49 -34.93 -11.28 -25.71
C ASN A 49 -33.94 -10.25 -25.10
N LYS A 50 -33.13 -9.51 -25.88
CA LYS A 50 -33.49 -8.30 -26.66
C LYS A 50 -34.35 -7.29 -25.88
N ARG A 51 -33.71 -6.25 -25.34
CA ARG A 51 -34.22 -4.87 -25.39
C ARG A 51 -33.06 -3.87 -25.45
N GLN A 52 -32.99 -3.19 -26.59
CA GLN A 52 -32.35 -1.91 -26.82
C GLN A 52 -33.38 -0.81 -26.48
N GLU A 53 -32.91 0.31 -25.92
CA GLU A 53 -33.50 1.66 -25.99
C GLU A 53 -32.34 2.60 -25.58
N THR A 54 -31.63 3.23 -26.54
CA THR A 54 -31.84 4.60 -27.08
C THR A 54 -31.74 5.68 -26.00
N GLU A 55 -30.59 6.37 -25.95
CA GLU A 55 -30.38 7.75 -26.44
C GLU A 55 -31.09 8.84 -25.63
N SER A 56 -30.31 9.71 -24.99
CA SER A 56 -30.65 11.13 -24.97
C SER A 56 -29.37 11.96 -25.12
N VAL A 57 -29.36 12.67 -26.25
CA VAL A 57 -28.47 13.77 -26.62
C VAL A 57 -28.90 15.00 -25.83
N GLY A 58 -27.92 15.74 -25.28
CA GLY A 58 -28.13 17.03 -24.65
C GLY A 58 -26.92 17.93 -24.85
N THR A 59 -26.92 18.66 -25.95
CA THR A 59 -26.01 19.75 -26.31
C THR A 59 -26.45 21.07 -25.66
N SER A 60 -25.51 21.83 -25.09
CA SER A 60 -25.41 23.31 -25.18
C SER A 60 -24.07 23.72 -24.55
N ASP A 61 -23.06 24.15 -25.29
CA ASP A 61 -22.84 25.48 -25.92
C ASP A 61 -22.76 26.68 -24.97
N SER A 62 -21.73 27.50 -25.25
CA SER A 62 -21.45 28.88 -24.78
C SER A 62 -20.61 29.00 -23.50
N ALA A 63 -19.63 29.89 -23.37
CA ALA A 63 -18.96 30.84 -24.26
C ALA A 63 -17.74 31.43 -23.50
N ASP A 64 -16.75 31.87 -24.28
CA ASP A 64 -15.84 33.01 -24.05
C ASP A 64 -15.73 33.65 -22.65
N GLN A 65 -14.49 33.75 -22.15
CA GLN A 65 -13.94 35.08 -21.81
C GLN A 65 -12.40 35.12 -21.74
N LEU A 66 -11.83 35.93 -22.63
CA LEU A 66 -10.54 36.59 -22.54
C LEU A 66 -10.31 37.26 -21.18
N VAL A 67 -9.06 37.27 -20.67
CA VAL A 67 -8.36 38.49 -20.22
C VAL A 67 -6.83 38.29 -20.31
N ARG A 68 -6.18 39.35 -20.80
CA ARG A 68 -4.74 39.56 -21.05
C ARG A 68 -3.95 39.93 -19.78
N GLY A 69 -2.64 39.71 -19.82
CA GLY A 69 -1.62 40.48 -19.07
C GLY A 69 -0.51 39.55 -18.57
N GLY A 70 0.72 39.52 -19.09
CA GLY A 70 1.47 40.58 -19.75
C GLY A 70 2.27 41.38 -18.71
N HIS A 71 3.33 40.79 -18.14
CA HIS A 71 4.44 41.52 -17.50
C HIS A 71 5.75 40.78 -17.78
N GLN A 72 6.52 41.32 -18.72
CA GLN A 72 7.96 41.08 -18.85
C GLN A 72 8.66 42.04 -17.88
N VAL A 73 9.57 41.52 -17.07
CA VAL A 73 10.63 42.33 -16.44
C VAL A 73 11.96 41.67 -16.79
N ALA A 74 12.81 42.47 -17.42
CA ALA A 74 14.17 42.14 -17.84
C ALA A 74 15.20 42.57 -16.78
N GLY A 75 16.30 41.81 -16.70
CA GLY A 75 17.53 42.07 -15.94
C GLY A 75 18.15 40.73 -15.54
N LYS A 76 19.18 40.15 -16.19
CA LYS A 76 20.55 40.64 -16.48
C LYS A 76 21.25 40.98 -15.15
N ASP A 77 22.30 40.32 -14.65
CA ASP A 77 23.40 39.52 -15.22
C ASP A 77 24.01 38.58 -14.12
N PRO A 78 24.99 37.70 -14.44
CA PRO A 78 25.36 36.51 -13.67
C PRO A 78 26.43 36.76 -12.60
N GLY A 79 26.34 36.01 -11.50
CA GLY A 79 27.37 35.93 -10.46
C GLY A 79 27.78 34.48 -10.20
N GLU A 80 28.98 34.14 -10.64
CA GLU A 80 29.69 32.90 -10.32
C GLU A 80 29.95 32.78 -8.81
N ALA A 81 29.58 31.63 -8.23
CA ALA A 81 30.23 31.02 -7.07
C ALA A 81 29.76 29.55 -7.02
N SER A 82 30.53 28.62 -7.60
CA SER A 82 31.56 27.85 -6.91
C SER A 82 31.02 26.91 -5.81
N ALA A 83 30.98 25.63 -6.18
CA ALA A 83 31.29 24.46 -5.37
C ALA A 83 30.49 24.22 -4.08
N ALA A 84 29.43 23.43 -4.21
CA ALA A 84 29.21 22.29 -3.32
C ALA A 84 28.65 21.14 -4.16
N ALA A 85 29.56 20.40 -4.81
CA ALA A 85 29.26 19.06 -5.29
C ALA A 85 29.00 18.19 -4.05
N GLY A 86 27.76 18.21 -3.56
CA GLY A 86 27.23 17.19 -2.68
C GLY A 86 27.23 15.90 -3.46
N SER A 87 28.30 15.14 -3.29
CA SER A 87 28.46 13.80 -3.83
C SER A 87 27.19 13.00 -3.53
N SER A 88 26.40 12.72 -4.56
CA SER A 88 25.42 11.64 -4.55
C SER A 88 26.20 10.34 -4.32
N ILE A 89 26.30 9.91 -3.06
CA ILE A 89 26.88 8.61 -2.68
C ILE A 89 25.83 7.51 -2.81
N LEU A 90 24.84 7.65 -3.68
CA LEU A 90 24.31 6.47 -4.34
C LEU A 90 25.41 5.97 -5.27
N SER A 91 26.14 4.95 -4.81
CA SER A 91 27.05 4.20 -5.65
C SER A 91 26.32 3.86 -6.96
N LYS A 92 26.97 4.00 -8.11
CA LYS A 92 26.36 3.62 -9.41
C LYS A 92 25.78 2.20 -9.37
N SER A 93 26.34 1.31 -8.56
CA SER A 93 25.82 -0.02 -8.26
C SER A 93 24.43 -0.03 -7.58
N SER A 94 24.12 0.94 -6.71
CA SER A 94 22.80 1.04 -6.07
C SER A 94 21.73 1.56 -7.03
N GLN A 95 22.07 2.46 -7.95
CA GLN A 95 21.13 2.95 -8.97
C GLN A 95 20.94 1.95 -10.11
N GLU A 96 21.98 1.21 -10.51
CA GLU A 96 21.88 0.17 -11.55
C GLU A 96 21.18 -1.12 -11.05
N ALA A 97 21.28 -1.45 -9.76
CA ALA A 97 20.58 -2.60 -9.16
C ALA A 97 19.05 -2.40 -9.05
N ILE A 98 18.57 -1.15 -9.14
CA ILE A 98 17.14 -0.79 -9.17
C ILE A 98 16.61 -0.82 -10.63
N GLY A 99 17.36 -1.37 -11.58
CA GLY A 99 16.91 -1.55 -12.94
C GLY A 99 15.93 -2.72 -13.09
N ALA A 100 14.62 -2.45 -13.01
CA ALA A 100 13.48 -3.28 -13.45
C ALA A 100 13.41 -4.76 -12.97
N GLY A 101 14.40 -5.25 -12.24
CA GLY A 101 14.52 -6.58 -11.70
C GLY A 101 14.14 -6.55 -10.23
N SER A 102 12.99 -7.15 -9.94
CA SER A 102 12.54 -7.61 -8.62
C SER A 102 13.27 -7.00 -7.41
N LEU A 103 12.63 -6.01 -6.77
CA LEU A 103 13.00 -5.53 -5.42
C LEU A 103 12.90 -6.63 -4.33
N ARG A 104 12.65 -7.89 -4.72
CA ARG A 104 12.71 -9.07 -3.86
C ARG A 104 14.10 -9.23 -3.26
N GLY A 105 14.16 -9.05 -1.95
CA GLY A 105 15.34 -9.36 -1.14
C GLY A 105 16.25 -8.17 -0.89
N HIS A 106 15.95 -6.99 -1.43
CA HIS A 106 16.62 -5.78 -1.00
C HIS A 106 16.03 -5.33 0.33
N VAL A 107 16.74 -5.63 1.42
CA VAL A 107 16.46 -5.03 2.72
C VAL A 107 16.97 -3.61 2.65
N TRP A 108 16.06 -2.64 2.49
CA TRP A 108 16.46 -1.25 2.52
C TRP A 108 17.03 -0.90 3.88
N SER A 109 18.22 -0.30 3.90
CA SER A 109 18.69 0.31 5.13
C SER A 109 17.81 1.52 5.48
N PRO A 110 17.71 1.88 6.78
CA PRO A 110 17.03 3.11 7.18
C PRO A 110 17.61 4.37 6.52
N GLU A 111 18.89 4.36 6.16
CA GLU A 111 19.57 5.42 5.44
C GLU A 111 19.10 5.49 3.99
N ASP A 112 18.99 4.36 3.30
CA ASP A 112 18.47 4.28 1.93
C ASP A 112 17.03 4.79 1.87
N LEU A 113 16.17 4.35 2.78
CA LEU A 113 14.79 4.83 2.86
C LEU A 113 14.72 6.35 3.09
N ALA A 114 15.57 6.89 3.96
CA ALA A 114 15.61 8.32 4.22
C ALA A 114 16.05 9.12 2.99
N GLU A 115 17.08 8.65 2.29
CA GLU A 115 17.59 9.27 1.07
C GLU A 115 16.58 9.18 -0.07
N ILE A 116 15.93 8.02 -0.23
CA ILE A 116 14.90 7.80 -1.23
C ILE A 116 13.70 8.73 -0.98
N LEU A 117 13.24 8.86 0.27
CA LEU A 117 12.15 9.77 0.64
C LEU A 117 12.55 11.24 0.45
N LEU A 118 13.80 11.60 0.74
CA LEU A 118 14.33 12.95 0.53
C LEU A 118 14.29 13.41 -0.94
N ASN A 119 14.51 12.47 -1.86
CA ASN A 119 14.56 12.73 -3.29
C ASN A 119 13.21 12.49 -3.98
N SER A 120 12.16 12.18 -3.23
CA SER A 120 10.83 11.94 -3.80
C SER A 120 10.11 13.26 -4.10
N GLU A 121 9.52 13.35 -5.29
CA GLU A 121 8.67 14.48 -5.70
C GLU A 121 7.25 14.41 -5.11
N SER A 122 6.93 13.34 -4.37
CA SER A 122 5.61 13.18 -3.77
C SER A 122 5.38 14.23 -2.67
N PRO A 123 4.22 14.90 -2.64
CA PRO A 123 3.89 15.82 -1.55
C PRO A 123 3.80 15.12 -0.19
N LEU A 124 3.65 13.79 -0.17
CA LEU A 124 3.60 12.97 1.04
C LEU A 124 5.00 12.64 1.59
N ALA A 125 6.06 12.85 0.79
CA ALA A 125 7.41 12.43 1.13
C ALA A 125 7.95 13.18 2.35
N GLY A 126 7.71 14.49 2.45
CA GLY A 126 8.15 15.31 3.57
C GLY A 126 7.64 14.76 4.91
N THR A 127 6.34 14.49 5.00
CA THR A 127 5.74 14.01 6.24
C THR A 127 6.13 12.58 6.58
N LEU A 128 6.22 11.70 5.57
CA LEU A 128 6.66 10.32 5.77
C LEU A 128 8.14 10.24 6.18
N LYS A 129 8.98 11.14 5.67
CA LYS A 129 10.38 11.28 6.08
C LYS A 129 10.48 11.65 7.57
N ASP A 130 9.74 12.65 8.02
CA ASP A 130 9.78 13.09 9.42
C ASP A 130 9.29 11.98 10.36
N PHE A 131 8.18 11.33 10.01
CA PHE A 131 7.68 10.16 10.70
C PHE A 131 8.75 9.06 10.80
N PHE A 132 9.39 8.70 9.69
CA PHE A 132 10.40 7.64 9.65
C PHE A 132 11.69 8.02 10.40
N ALA A 133 12.06 9.29 10.39
CA ALA A 133 13.19 9.83 11.14
C ALA A 133 12.95 9.75 12.66
N VAL A 134 11.73 9.98 13.13
CA VAL A 134 11.39 9.88 14.56
C VAL A 134 11.16 8.43 14.96
N LYS A 135 10.42 7.63 14.17
CA LYS A 135 10.09 6.23 14.46
C LYS A 135 11.33 5.35 14.69
N ARG A 136 12.44 5.60 13.99
CA ARG A 136 13.68 4.81 14.14
C ARG A 136 14.44 5.07 15.44
N LYS A 137 14.15 6.18 16.13
CA LYS A 137 14.87 6.56 17.35
C LYS A 137 14.45 5.61 18.48
N HIS A 138 15.43 4.89 19.00
CA HIS A 138 15.23 3.97 20.13
C HIS A 138 14.92 4.72 21.42
N LEU A 139 15.50 5.92 21.56
CA LEU A 139 15.24 6.86 22.63
C LEU A 139 14.74 8.16 22.00
N ARG A 140 13.50 8.53 22.32
CA ARG A 140 12.86 9.76 21.87
C ARG A 140 12.77 10.73 23.04
N THR A 141 12.98 12.00 22.75
CA THR A 141 12.69 13.09 23.68
C THR A 141 11.17 13.29 23.80
N PRO A 142 10.67 13.88 24.90
CA PRO A 142 9.24 14.20 25.04
C PRO A 142 8.69 15.05 23.88
N GLU A 143 9.50 15.96 23.36
CA GLU A 143 9.15 16.83 22.23
C GLU A 143 9.00 16.03 20.93
N GLU A 144 9.89 15.08 20.67
CA GLU A 144 9.80 14.18 19.51
C GLU A 144 8.60 13.23 19.61
N ASP A 145 8.30 12.73 20.81
CA ASP A 145 7.12 11.92 21.05
C ASP A 145 5.83 12.71 20.83
N ALA A 146 5.78 13.96 21.31
CA ALA A 146 4.66 14.86 21.08
C ALA A 146 4.48 15.15 19.59
N ALA A 147 5.58 15.42 18.86
CA ALA A 147 5.54 15.66 17.43
C ALA A 147 5.06 14.42 16.64
N LEU A 148 5.56 13.23 16.97
CA LEU A 148 5.10 11.98 16.34
C LEU A 148 3.61 11.75 16.60
N LYS A 149 3.16 11.91 17.85
CA LYS A 149 1.74 11.76 18.20
C LYS A 149 0.88 12.75 17.45
N ALA A 150 1.31 14.01 17.32
CA ALA A 150 0.60 15.03 16.57
C ALA A 150 0.46 14.63 15.09
N GLN A 151 1.54 14.13 14.45
CA GLN A 151 1.48 13.62 13.08
C GLN A 151 0.50 12.45 12.94
N LEU A 152 0.59 11.46 13.81
CA LEU A 152 -0.30 10.28 13.80
C LEU A 152 -1.77 10.62 14.08
N SER A 153 -2.03 11.81 14.62
CA SER A 153 -3.36 12.32 14.94
C SER A 153 -3.95 13.20 13.83
N ASP A 154 -3.24 13.42 12.72
CA ASP A 154 -3.74 14.22 11.61
C ASP A 154 -4.60 13.35 10.66
N ALA A 155 -5.93 13.47 10.81
CA ALA A 155 -6.91 12.77 9.96
C ALA A 155 -6.74 13.04 8.46
N ASN A 156 -6.39 14.28 8.07
CA ASN A 156 -6.22 14.62 6.66
C ASN A 156 -4.99 13.93 6.08
N GLN A 157 -3.93 13.85 6.88
CA GLN A 157 -2.72 13.12 6.48
C GLN A 157 -3.01 11.63 6.35
N ILE A 158 -3.69 11.03 7.33
CA ILE A 158 -4.12 9.62 7.29
C ILE A 158 -4.91 9.33 6.00
N GLN A 159 -5.89 10.18 5.67
CA GLN A 159 -6.71 10.00 4.47
C GLN A 159 -5.87 10.14 3.20
N SER A 160 -4.97 11.12 3.14
CA SER A 160 -4.10 11.34 1.97
C SER A 160 -3.18 10.15 1.71
N LEU A 161 -2.65 9.54 2.78
CA LEU A 161 -1.87 8.30 2.68
C LEU A 161 -2.73 7.13 2.22
N ALA A 162 -3.97 7.01 2.71
CA ALA A 162 -4.89 5.97 2.26
C ALA A 162 -5.22 6.12 0.77
N GLU A 163 -5.50 7.32 0.27
CA GLU A 163 -5.73 7.56 -1.16
C GLU A 163 -4.51 7.20 -2.01
N PHE A 164 -3.31 7.56 -1.56
CA PHE A 164 -2.07 7.16 -2.22
C PHE A 164 -1.93 5.64 -2.32
N LEU A 165 -2.16 4.91 -1.22
CA LEU A 165 -2.08 3.45 -1.19
C LEU A 165 -3.16 2.76 -2.06
N LYS A 166 -4.30 3.41 -2.29
CA LYS A 166 -5.40 2.90 -3.13
C LYS A 166 -5.22 3.17 -4.62
N SER A 167 -4.27 4.01 -5.02
CA SER A 167 -4.08 4.39 -6.43
C SER A 167 -3.94 3.17 -7.33
N LYS A 168 -4.63 3.21 -8.48
CA LYS A 168 -4.64 2.13 -9.48
C LYS A 168 -3.81 2.46 -10.72
N ASP A 169 -3.13 3.60 -10.72
CA ASP A 169 -2.64 4.23 -11.96
C ASP A 169 -1.22 3.78 -12.34
N ARG A 170 -0.62 2.89 -11.54
CA ARG A 170 0.78 2.52 -11.68
C ARG A 170 0.94 1.07 -12.10
N ALA A 171 1.40 0.88 -13.33
CA ALA A 171 1.76 -0.43 -13.88
C ALA A 171 3.08 -0.98 -13.30
N ALA A 172 3.90 -0.10 -12.70
CA ALA A 172 5.12 -0.41 -11.97
C ALA A 172 5.39 0.67 -10.91
N TYR A 173 6.09 0.30 -9.85
CA TYR A 173 6.60 1.24 -8.85
C TYR A 173 8.11 1.42 -9.02
N THR A 174 8.56 2.67 -8.90
CA THR A 174 9.99 2.94 -8.68
C THR A 174 10.38 2.55 -7.24
N ALA A 175 11.67 2.44 -6.95
CA ALA A 175 12.11 2.24 -5.55
C ALA A 175 11.62 3.37 -4.63
N ALA A 176 11.51 4.61 -5.15
CA ALA A 176 10.95 5.73 -4.40
C ALA A 176 9.48 5.53 -4.05
N ASP A 177 8.70 5.02 -4.99
CA ASP A 177 7.29 4.77 -4.73
C ASP A 177 7.07 3.62 -3.75
N GLU A 178 7.87 2.56 -3.85
CA GLU A 178 7.75 1.43 -2.95
C GLU A 178 8.22 1.79 -1.52
N ALA A 179 9.28 2.59 -1.38
CA ALA A 179 9.69 3.19 -0.12
C ALA A 179 8.58 4.05 0.52
N LEU A 180 7.93 4.91 -0.28
CA LEU A 180 6.79 5.70 0.16
C LEU A 180 5.64 4.81 0.63
N ARG A 181 5.32 3.76 -0.14
CA ARG A 181 4.25 2.81 0.16
C ARG A 181 4.49 2.10 1.49
N LEU A 182 5.68 1.52 1.68
CA LEU A 182 6.04 0.86 2.94
C LEU A 182 5.96 1.83 4.12
N THR A 183 6.46 3.05 3.95
CA THR A 183 6.45 4.06 5.01
C THR A 183 5.01 4.50 5.35
N ALA A 184 4.15 4.62 4.34
CA ALA A 184 2.74 4.94 4.50
C ALA A 184 1.95 3.82 5.22
N VAL A 185 2.18 2.56 4.87
CA VAL A 185 1.61 1.40 5.60
C VAL A 185 2.04 1.43 7.06
N SER A 186 3.34 1.60 7.31
CA SER A 186 3.91 1.72 8.64
C SER A 186 3.34 2.90 9.44
N PHE A 187 3.05 4.03 8.79
CA PHE A 187 2.40 5.18 9.40
C PHE A 187 0.97 4.86 9.85
N ILE A 188 0.15 4.30 8.97
CA ILE A 188 -1.24 3.96 9.27
C ILE A 188 -1.28 2.92 10.40
N ASN A 189 -0.41 1.90 10.37
CA ASN A 189 -0.31 0.91 11.43
C ASN A 189 0.05 1.52 12.80
N GLU A 190 0.96 2.49 12.82
CA GLU A 190 1.31 3.20 14.04
C GLU A 190 0.13 4.04 14.57
N ALA A 191 -0.61 4.70 13.68
CA ALA A 191 -1.79 5.47 14.02
C ALA A 191 -2.92 4.61 14.58
N VAL A 192 -3.10 3.39 14.06
CA VAL A 192 -4.06 2.38 14.56
C VAL A 192 -3.66 1.85 15.95
N ARG A 193 -2.35 1.66 16.18
CA ARG A 193 -1.82 1.14 17.45
C ARG A 193 -1.85 2.15 18.59
N PHE A 194 -1.69 3.44 18.28
CA PHE A 194 -1.68 4.50 19.29
C PHE A 194 -3.08 4.64 19.93
N GLU A 195 -3.25 4.09 21.14
CA GLU A 195 -4.56 3.96 21.79
C GLU A 195 -5.22 5.32 22.08
N GLU A 196 -4.44 6.32 22.46
CA GLU A 196 -4.92 7.68 22.75
C GLU A 196 -4.96 8.59 21.50
N ASN A 197 -4.81 8.02 20.29
CA ASN A 197 -4.93 8.78 19.05
C ASN A 197 -6.37 9.32 18.88
N PRO A 198 -6.61 10.64 18.86
CA PRO A 198 -7.93 11.20 18.61
C PRO A 198 -8.50 10.82 17.23
N SER A 199 -7.64 10.54 16.25
CA SER A 199 -7.99 10.08 14.90
C SER A 199 -7.78 8.58 14.71
N ARG A 200 -7.78 7.80 15.80
CA ARG A 200 -7.61 6.33 15.71
C ARG A 200 -8.66 5.68 14.82
N MET A 201 -9.91 6.13 14.91
CA MET A 201 -11.00 5.56 14.10
C MET A 201 -10.87 5.95 12.63
N ASP A 202 -10.35 7.14 12.32
CA ASP A 202 -10.02 7.53 10.94
C ASP A 202 -8.89 6.63 10.39
N ALA A 203 -7.88 6.32 11.21
CA ALA A 203 -6.81 5.40 10.84
C ALA A 203 -7.32 3.96 10.61
N VAL A 204 -8.26 3.49 11.43
CA VAL A 204 -8.91 2.18 11.27
C VAL A 204 -9.69 2.12 9.95
N GLU A 205 -10.49 3.15 9.67
CA GLU A 205 -11.26 3.20 8.43
C GLU A 205 -10.34 3.34 7.22
N ALA A 206 -9.32 4.19 7.29
CA ALA A 206 -8.29 4.31 6.26
C ALA A 206 -7.63 2.96 5.94
N ALA A 207 -7.14 2.24 6.96
CA ALA A 207 -6.57 0.91 6.80
C ALA A 207 -7.58 -0.06 6.16
N LYS A 208 -8.83 -0.06 6.62
CA LYS A 208 -9.89 -0.93 6.08
C LYS A 208 -10.17 -0.64 4.61
N THR A 209 -10.26 0.63 4.21
CA THR A 209 -10.47 1.00 2.80
C THR A 209 -9.29 0.58 1.92
N VAL A 210 -8.05 0.68 2.39
CA VAL A 210 -6.85 0.23 1.65
C VAL A 210 -6.86 -1.30 1.51
N VAL A 211 -7.14 -2.02 2.59
CA VAL A 211 -7.22 -3.49 2.61
C VAL A 211 -8.26 -3.98 1.59
N LEU A 212 -9.44 -3.36 1.57
CA LEU A 212 -10.56 -3.77 0.70
C LEU A 212 -10.49 -3.15 -0.71
N ALA A 213 -9.54 -2.28 -1.00
CA ALA A 213 -9.45 -1.63 -2.31
C ALA A 213 -9.17 -2.65 -3.43
N ASP A 214 -9.92 -2.57 -4.52
CA ASP A 214 -9.68 -3.38 -5.71
C ASP A 214 -8.59 -2.76 -6.60
N ASN A 215 -7.35 -2.71 -6.10
CA ASN A 215 -6.19 -2.07 -6.73
C ASN A 215 -5.10 -3.06 -7.17
N ILE A 216 -5.38 -4.37 -7.18
CA ILE A 216 -4.48 -5.40 -7.70
C ILE A 216 -5.08 -5.94 -9.00
N ARG A 217 -4.49 -5.57 -10.15
CA ARG A 217 -5.04 -5.95 -11.46
C ARG A 217 -4.39 -7.22 -12.03
N PRO A 218 -5.10 -8.03 -12.82
CA PRO A 218 -4.54 -9.26 -13.42
C PRO A 218 -3.29 -9.01 -14.26
N GLU A 219 -3.27 -7.91 -15.02
CA GLU A 219 -2.20 -7.50 -15.93
C GLU A 219 -0.92 -7.02 -15.22
N PHE A 220 -0.97 -6.75 -13.91
CA PHE A 220 0.21 -6.35 -13.16
C PHE A 220 1.26 -7.47 -13.10
N SER A 221 2.53 -7.08 -13.02
CA SER A 221 3.63 -8.02 -12.83
C SER A 221 3.43 -8.83 -11.54
N ARG A 222 3.96 -10.06 -11.50
CA ARG A 222 3.84 -10.91 -10.29
C ARG A 222 4.38 -10.21 -9.05
N ASP A 223 5.50 -9.49 -9.19
CA ASP A 223 6.16 -8.84 -8.06
C ASP A 223 5.34 -7.66 -7.54
N LEU A 224 4.77 -6.85 -8.43
CA LEU A 224 3.86 -5.78 -8.05
C LEU A 224 2.63 -6.32 -7.30
N LYS A 225 2.03 -7.40 -7.80
CA LYS A 225 0.88 -8.06 -7.14
C LYS A 225 1.24 -8.56 -5.75
N VAL A 226 2.42 -9.17 -5.58
CA VAL A 226 2.90 -9.66 -4.28
C VAL A 226 3.17 -8.50 -3.33
N SER A 227 3.83 -7.44 -3.80
CA SER A 227 4.13 -6.24 -3.01
C SER A 227 2.83 -5.59 -2.51
N LEU A 228 1.85 -5.33 -3.39
CA LEU A 228 0.54 -4.79 -3.01
C LEU A 228 -0.26 -5.71 -2.08
N ALA A 229 -0.21 -7.02 -2.31
CA ALA A 229 -0.84 -7.99 -1.41
C ALA A 229 -0.18 -7.99 -0.03
N GLY A 230 1.13 -7.78 0.05
CA GLY A 230 1.89 -7.63 1.30
C GLY A 230 1.36 -6.49 2.16
N ASP A 231 1.22 -5.30 1.59
CA ASP A 231 0.66 -4.13 2.29
C ASP A 231 -0.73 -4.41 2.88
N LYS A 232 -1.60 -5.06 2.10
CA LYS A 232 -2.96 -5.41 2.52
C LYS A 232 -2.96 -6.42 3.66
N VAL A 233 -2.09 -7.43 3.60
CA VAL A 233 -1.94 -8.43 4.67
C VAL A 233 -1.45 -7.75 5.94
N GLU A 234 -0.43 -6.90 5.86
CA GLU A 234 0.11 -6.19 7.02
C GLU A 234 -0.97 -5.33 7.71
N LEU A 235 -1.67 -4.49 6.94
CA LEU A 235 -2.76 -3.66 7.46
C LEU A 235 -3.89 -4.51 8.04
N ALA A 236 -4.30 -5.60 7.37
CA ALA A 236 -5.36 -6.48 7.84
C ALA A 236 -4.98 -7.18 9.16
N MET A 237 -3.74 -7.66 9.28
CA MET A 237 -3.26 -8.28 10.52
C MET A 237 -3.27 -7.29 11.69
N GLN A 238 -2.83 -6.05 11.47
CA GLN A 238 -2.86 -5.01 12.52
C GLN A 238 -4.28 -4.64 12.92
N LEU A 239 -5.20 -4.50 11.95
CA LEU A 239 -6.61 -4.28 12.23
C LEU A 239 -7.20 -5.40 13.10
N ILE A 240 -6.95 -6.67 12.75
CA ILE A 240 -7.51 -7.79 13.51
C ILE A 240 -6.89 -7.88 14.91
N LEU A 241 -5.59 -7.58 15.05
CA LEU A 241 -4.90 -7.61 16.32
C LEU A 241 -5.46 -6.58 17.32
N TYR A 242 -5.77 -5.37 16.86
CA TYR A 242 -6.21 -4.27 17.72
C TYR A 242 -7.73 -4.06 17.75
N PHE A 243 -8.45 -4.53 16.73
CA PHE A 243 -9.90 -4.39 16.53
C PHE A 243 -10.46 -5.73 16.04
N PRO A 244 -10.51 -6.77 16.90
CA PRO A 244 -10.84 -8.14 16.48
C PRO A 244 -12.23 -8.28 15.85
N GLU A 245 -13.17 -7.39 16.16
CA GLU A 245 -14.49 -7.30 15.52
C GLU A 245 -14.42 -7.03 14.01
N THR A 246 -13.32 -6.42 13.53
CA THR A 246 -13.08 -6.19 12.10
C THR A 246 -12.82 -7.47 11.34
N ARG A 247 -12.37 -8.55 12.00
CA ARG A 247 -12.06 -9.84 11.37
C ARG A 247 -13.23 -10.37 10.54
N ASN A 248 -14.41 -10.47 11.15
CA ASN A 248 -15.58 -11.00 10.48
C ASN A 248 -16.02 -10.12 9.31
N GLN A 249 -15.87 -8.81 9.43
CA GLN A 249 -16.15 -7.87 8.35
C GLN A 249 -15.19 -8.08 7.18
N LEU A 250 -13.88 -8.17 7.45
CA LEU A 250 -12.85 -8.39 6.43
C LEU A 250 -13.05 -9.74 5.73
N VAL A 251 -13.35 -10.81 6.47
CA VAL A 251 -13.65 -12.14 5.89
C VAL A 251 -14.88 -12.08 4.98
N ALA A 252 -15.98 -11.49 5.46
CA ALA A 252 -17.21 -11.37 4.69
C ALA A 252 -17.00 -10.54 3.41
N SER A 253 -16.25 -9.43 3.48
CA SER A 253 -15.99 -8.55 2.33
C SER A 253 -14.95 -9.09 1.36
N SER A 254 -14.09 -10.01 1.78
CA SER A 254 -13.03 -10.57 0.91
C SER A 254 -13.43 -11.87 0.21
N THR A 255 -14.39 -12.61 0.76
CA THR A 255 -14.81 -13.93 0.23
C THR A 255 -15.32 -13.81 -1.21
N GLY A 256 -14.72 -14.58 -2.12
CA GLY A 256 -15.13 -14.63 -3.53
C GLY A 256 -14.70 -13.39 -4.34
N THR A 257 -13.81 -12.57 -3.81
CA THR A 257 -13.25 -11.39 -4.49
C THR A 257 -11.77 -11.59 -4.81
N ASN A 258 -11.15 -10.63 -5.50
CA ASN A 258 -9.69 -10.59 -5.68
C ASN A 258 -8.91 -10.34 -4.37
N GLN A 259 -9.60 -10.17 -3.23
CA GLN A 259 -9.02 -9.90 -1.91
C GLN A 259 -8.92 -11.16 -1.03
N GLU A 260 -8.99 -12.36 -1.60
CA GLU A 260 -8.92 -13.64 -0.87
C GLU A 260 -7.66 -13.77 0.03
N ILE A 261 -6.57 -13.05 -0.31
CA ILE A 261 -5.37 -12.98 0.53
C ILE A 261 -5.63 -12.36 1.91
N VAL A 262 -6.55 -11.39 1.99
CA VAL A 262 -7.00 -10.77 3.24
C VAL A 262 -7.73 -11.79 4.10
N ARG A 263 -8.56 -12.64 3.50
CA ARG A 263 -9.24 -13.73 4.21
C ARG A 263 -8.23 -14.68 4.85
N ARG A 264 -7.20 -15.08 4.11
CA ARG A 264 -6.14 -15.97 4.63
C ARG A 264 -5.38 -15.33 5.80
N ALA A 265 -5.09 -14.03 5.73
CA ALA A 265 -4.50 -13.30 6.84
C ALA A 265 -5.42 -13.32 8.07
N ALA A 266 -6.73 -13.18 7.86
CA ALA A 266 -7.72 -13.22 8.93
C ALA A 266 -7.89 -14.61 9.56
N ASP A 267 -7.73 -15.67 8.78
CA ASP A 267 -7.71 -17.04 9.29
C ASP A 267 -6.51 -17.25 10.21
N TYR A 268 -5.31 -16.84 9.76
CA TYR A 268 -4.05 -17.01 10.49
C TYR A 268 -4.01 -16.32 11.86
N VAL A 269 -4.57 -15.11 11.98
CA VAL A 269 -4.57 -14.36 13.26
C VAL A 269 -5.61 -14.92 14.25
N GLY A 270 -6.59 -15.71 13.77
CA GLY A 270 -7.67 -16.26 14.58
C GLY A 270 -7.40 -17.63 15.21
N GLU A 271 -6.30 -18.28 14.85
CA GLU A 271 -5.79 -19.53 15.44
C GLU A 271 -4.91 -19.26 16.67
#